data_AF-A0A3E4THS0-F1
#
_entry.id   AF-A0A3E4THS0-F1
#
_cell.length_a   1.000
_cell.length_b   1.000
_cell.length_c   1.000
_cell.angle_alpha   90.00
_cell.angle_beta   90.00
_cell.angle_gamma   90.00
#
_symmetry.space_group_name_H-M   'P 1'
#
loop_
_entity.id
_entity.type
_entity.pdbx_description
1 polymer ?
#
loop_
_entity_poly.entity_id
_entity_poly.type
_entity_poly.pdbx_seq_one_letter_code
_entity_poly.pdbx_strand_id
1 'polypeptide(L)'
;MFSKLNKTENFTPGFICVLHSFGRDLKWNPHIHALISEGGAGNITSWRPNKHFDFRFLRFAFRKVLLEKLAHKLGSSFLKLKNQIYKDHPDGFYIRAKPNLCSPDITIKYISRYLGRP
;
A
#
# COMPACT_ATOMS: atom_id res chain seq x y z
N MET A 1 11.37 0.95 3.30
CA MET A 1 11.57 2.33 2.84
C MET A 1 12.02 3.20 4.00
N PHE A 2 11.20 3.37 5.05
CA PHE A 2 11.56 4.14 6.25
C PHE A 2 12.72 3.56 7.07
N SER A 3 12.73 2.26 7.34
CA SER A 3 13.84 1.58 8.04
C SER A 3 15.20 1.64 7.32
N LYS A 4 15.21 1.94 6.01
CA LYS A 4 16.44 2.13 5.23
C LYS A 4 17.03 3.53 5.38
N LEU A 5 16.26 4.51 5.88
CA LEU A 5 16.74 5.89 6.08
C LEU A 5 17.79 5.97 7.18
N ASN A 6 17.60 5.21 8.25
CA ASN A 6 18.56 5.01 9.34
C ASN A 6 18.18 3.72 10.07
N LYS A 7 19.10 2.75 10.12
CA LYS A 7 18.85 1.44 10.74
C LYS A 7 18.72 1.52 12.27
N THR A 8 19.50 2.38 12.92
CA THR A 8 19.47 2.59 14.37
C THR A 8 18.16 3.23 14.81
N GLU A 9 17.65 4.19 14.04
CA GLU A 9 16.36 4.82 14.33
C GLU A 9 15.18 3.90 13.99
N ASN A 10 15.30 3.03 12.98
CA ASN A 10 14.22 2.15 12.53
C ASN A 10 12.87 2.87 12.36
N PHE A 11 12.89 3.99 11.63
CA PHE A 11 11.69 4.81 11.46
C PHE A 11 10.48 3.99 11.03
N THR A 12 9.40 4.12 11.79
CA THR A 12 8.15 3.38 11.61
C THR A 12 7.02 4.38 11.28
N PRO A 13 6.44 4.30 10.08
CA PRO A 13 5.29 5.14 9.72
C PRO A 13 4.01 4.59 10.35
N GLY A 14 3.04 5.47 10.58
CA GLY A 14 1.66 5.07 10.83
C GLY A 14 0.95 4.75 9.52
N PHE A 15 0.06 3.75 9.52
CA PHE A 15 -0.79 3.47 8.37
C PHE A 15 -2.14 2.85 8.78
N ILE A 16 -3.16 3.14 7.98
CA ILE A 16 -4.49 2.52 8.05
C ILE A 16 -4.78 1.94 6.68
N CYS A 17 -5.14 0.66 6.62
CA CYS A 17 -5.47 -0.03 5.38
C CYS A 17 -6.89 -0.61 5.45
N VAL A 18 -7.69 -0.39 4.41
CA VAL A 18 -9.03 -0.95 4.26
C VAL A 18 -9.10 -1.72 2.95
N LEU A 19 -9.53 -2.98 3.01
CA LEU A 19 -9.75 -3.83 1.85
C LEU A 19 -11.20 -3.70 1.39
N HIS A 20 -11.39 -3.44 0.10
CA HIS A 20 -12.69 -3.48 -0.56
C HIS A 20 -12.68 -4.55 -1.63
N SER A 21 -13.79 -5.28 -1.77
CA SER A 21 -13.96 -6.31 -2.81
C SER A 21 -14.54 -5.77 -4.11
N PHE A 22 -15.35 -4.70 -4.03
CA PHE A 22 -16.12 -4.18 -5.15
C PHE A 22 -15.76 -2.74 -5.48
N GLY A 23 -15.89 -2.39 -6.76
CA GLY A 23 -15.81 -1.02 -7.24
C GLY A 23 -17.07 -0.21 -6.96
N ARG A 24 -17.05 1.07 -7.34
CA ARG A 24 -18.21 1.97 -7.21
C ARG A 24 -19.44 1.45 -7.96
N ASP A 25 -19.23 0.78 -9.07
CA ASP A 25 -20.25 0.17 -9.91
C ASP A 25 -20.63 -1.25 -9.47
N LEU A 26 -20.23 -1.65 -8.24
CA LEU A 26 -20.46 -2.96 -7.63
C LEU A 26 -19.85 -4.15 -8.38
N LYS A 27 -19.02 -3.90 -9.39
CA LYS A 27 -18.27 -4.96 -10.08
C LYS A 27 -17.09 -5.42 -9.23
N TRP A 28 -16.74 -6.69 -9.38
CA TRP A 28 -15.55 -7.27 -8.74
C TRP A 28 -14.30 -6.46 -9.08
N ASN A 29 -13.71 -5.84 -8.05
CA ASN A 29 -12.51 -5.03 -8.18
C ASN A 29 -11.83 -4.94 -6.80
N PRO A 30 -11.17 -6.02 -6.35
CA PRO A 30 -10.56 -6.04 -5.04
C PRO A 30 -9.39 -5.05 -4.96
N HIS A 31 -9.45 -4.10 -4.04
CA HIS A 31 -8.43 -3.06 -3.87
C HIS A 31 -8.27 -2.63 -2.41
N ILE A 32 -7.11 -2.05 -2.11
CA ILE A 32 -6.78 -1.56 -0.76
C ILE A 32 -6.71 -0.04 -0.81
N HIS A 33 -7.47 0.62 0.07
CA HIS A 33 -7.23 2.01 0.42
C HIS A 33 -6.24 2.07 1.57
N ALA A 34 -5.11 2.74 1.37
CA ALA A 34 -4.09 2.93 2.39
C ALA A 34 -3.92 4.43 2.67
N LEU A 35 -3.98 4.79 3.95
CA LEU A 35 -3.47 6.05 4.46
C LEU A 35 -2.14 5.77 5.13
N ILE A 36 -1.12 6.55 4.80
CA ILE A 36 0.24 6.39 5.33
C ILE A 36 0.72 7.76 5.77
N SER A 37 1.34 7.86 6.93
CA SER A 37 1.93 9.11 7.39
C SER A 37 3.13 9.51 6.52
N GLU A 38 3.24 10.81 6.21
CA GLU A 38 4.41 11.40 5.54
C GLU A 38 5.61 11.56 6.50
N GLY A 39 5.94 10.49 7.20
CA GLY A 39 6.94 10.46 8.26
C GLY A 39 6.78 9.24 9.15
N GLY A 40 7.66 9.11 10.12
CA GLY A 40 7.59 8.04 11.11
C GLY A 40 8.33 8.37 12.39
N ALA A 41 7.96 7.68 13.46
CA ALA A 41 8.67 7.72 14.73
C ALA A 41 9.87 6.77 14.67
N GLY A 42 11.00 7.19 15.22
CA GLY A 42 12.20 6.36 15.39
C GLY A 42 12.35 5.90 16.84
N ASN A 43 13.38 5.09 17.07
CA ASN A 43 13.75 4.59 18.40
C ASN A 43 14.21 5.72 19.33
N ILE A 44 14.79 6.80 18.77
CA ILE A 44 15.31 7.95 19.53
C ILE A 44 14.59 9.22 19.07
N THR A 45 14.47 9.41 17.76
CA THR A 45 13.81 10.58 17.18
C THR A 45 12.30 10.42 17.23
N SER A 46 11.59 11.30 17.97
CA SER A 46 10.13 11.22 18.11
C SER A 46 9.37 11.28 16.78
N TRP A 47 9.86 12.08 15.83
CA TRP A 47 9.26 12.16 14.49
C TRP A 47 10.25 12.62 13.43
N ARG A 48 10.29 11.91 12.29
CA ARG A 48 11.01 12.34 11.10
C ARG A 48 10.05 12.45 9.91
N PRO A 49 9.89 13.65 9.32
CA PRO A 49 9.15 13.82 8.07
C PRO A 49 9.78 13.05 6.90
N ASN A 50 8.94 12.46 6.05
CA ASN A 50 9.32 11.85 4.78
C ASN A 50 8.18 11.99 3.78
N LYS A 51 8.30 13.00 2.90
CA LYS A 51 7.28 13.35 1.90
C LYS A 51 7.44 12.59 0.58
N HIS A 52 8.60 11.98 0.35
CA HIS A 52 8.83 11.26 -0.89
C HIS A 52 8.37 9.81 -0.74
N PHE A 53 7.57 9.34 -1.68
CA PHE A 53 7.21 7.93 -1.84
C PHE A 53 7.55 7.50 -3.27
N ASP A 54 8.41 6.48 -3.41
CA ASP A 54 8.73 5.94 -4.72
C ASP A 54 7.58 5.06 -5.20
N PHE A 55 6.70 5.64 -6.02
CA PHE A 55 5.54 4.94 -6.55
C PHE A 55 5.92 3.78 -7.46
N ARG A 56 7.00 3.91 -8.23
CA ARG A 56 7.45 2.83 -9.10
C ARG A 56 7.89 1.63 -8.26
N PHE A 57 8.68 1.88 -7.21
CA PHE A 57 9.04 0.85 -6.24
C PHE A 57 7.80 0.22 -5.59
N LEU A 58 6.83 1.02 -5.13
CA LEU A 58 5.63 0.50 -4.47
C LEU A 58 4.82 -0.43 -5.40
N ARG A 59 4.67 -0.08 -6.69
CA ARG A 59 3.95 -0.92 -7.67
C ARG A 59 4.59 -2.30 -7.82
N PHE A 60 5.91 -2.33 -7.90
CA PHE A 60 6.66 -3.58 -7.99
C PHE A 60 6.64 -4.36 -6.69
N ALA A 61 6.84 -3.68 -5.55
CA ALA A 61 6.82 -4.30 -4.23
C ALA A 61 5.46 -4.92 -3.93
N PHE A 62 4.36 -4.21 -4.24
CA PHE A 62 3.01 -4.73 -4.05
C PHE A 62 2.75 -5.97 -4.90
N ARG A 63 3.03 -5.92 -6.21
CA ARG A 63 2.92 -7.09 -7.10
C ARG A 63 3.73 -8.27 -6.56
N LYS A 64 4.99 -8.04 -6.21
CA LYS A 64 5.88 -9.10 -5.72
C LYS A 64 5.32 -9.72 -4.44
N VAL A 65 5.10 -8.93 -3.40
CA VAL A 65 4.70 -9.43 -2.07
C VAL A 65 3.35 -10.14 -2.13
N LEU A 66 2.38 -9.59 -2.88
CA LEU A 66 1.08 -10.21 -3.05
C LEU A 66 1.19 -11.57 -3.77
N LEU A 67 1.90 -11.62 -4.90
CA LEU A 67 2.05 -12.86 -5.66
C LEU A 67 2.87 -13.92 -4.91
N GLU A 68 3.88 -13.54 -4.11
CA GLU A 68 4.60 -14.49 -3.25
C GLU A 68 3.69 -15.06 -2.16
N LYS A 69 2.88 -14.22 -1.50
CA LYS A 69 1.93 -14.68 -0.48
C LYS A 69 0.87 -15.62 -1.07
N LEU A 70 0.37 -15.31 -2.27
CA LEU A 70 -0.57 -16.17 -2.99
C LEU A 70 0.09 -17.49 -3.41
N ALA A 71 1.31 -17.46 -3.95
CA ALA A 71 2.03 -18.68 -4.30
C ALA A 71 2.29 -19.58 -3.08
N HIS A 72 2.65 -18.99 -1.94
CA HIS A 72 2.81 -19.74 -0.68
C HIS A 72 1.48 -20.36 -0.22
N LYS A 73 0.36 -19.66 -0.38
CA LYS A 73 -0.95 -20.15 0.09
C LYS A 73 -1.59 -21.16 -0.86
N LEU A 74 -1.42 -20.99 -2.18
CA LEU A 74 -2.08 -21.77 -3.22
C LEU A 74 -1.20 -22.90 -3.78
N GLY A 75 0.12 -22.83 -3.57
CA GLY A 75 1.07 -23.85 -4.00
C GLY A 75 1.44 -23.79 -5.48
N SER A 76 1.97 -24.90 -5.99
CA SER A 76 2.56 -25.01 -7.33
C SER A 76 1.58 -24.73 -8.48
N SER A 77 0.29 -25.01 -8.28
CA SER A 77 -0.78 -24.75 -9.27
C SER A 77 -0.87 -23.28 -9.67
N PHE A 78 -0.51 -22.35 -8.76
CA PHE A 78 -0.55 -20.92 -9.00
C PHE A 78 0.68 -20.38 -9.77
N LEU A 79 1.78 -21.13 -9.85
CA LEU A 79 3.05 -20.61 -10.41
C LEU A 79 2.93 -20.23 -11.89
N LYS A 80 2.16 -20.99 -12.68
CA LYS A 80 1.90 -20.67 -14.09
C LYS A 80 1.19 -19.31 -14.23
N LEU A 81 0.16 -19.09 -13.43
CA LEU A 81 -0.59 -17.83 -13.41
C LEU A 81 0.27 -16.68 -12.89
N LYS A 82 1.04 -16.89 -11.81
CA LYS A 82 2.01 -15.90 -11.30
C LYS A 82 2.95 -15.42 -12.40
N ASN A 83 3.55 -16.33 -13.15
CA ASN A 83 4.47 -15.99 -14.24
C ASN A 83 3.77 -15.23 -15.37
N GLN A 84 2.53 -15.58 -15.70
CA GLN A 84 1.72 -14.87 -16.67
C GLN A 84 1.43 -13.42 -16.21
N ILE A 85 1.02 -13.23 -14.95
CA ILE A 85 0.79 -11.89 -14.37
C ILE A 85 2.06 -11.01 -14.42
N TYR A 86 3.25 -11.59 -14.23
CA TYR A 86 4.50 -10.84 -14.38
C TYR A 86 4.74 -10.33 -15.80
N LYS A 87 4.35 -11.11 -16.82
CA LYS A 87 4.43 -10.73 -18.24
C LYS A 87 3.38 -9.69 -18.61
N ASP A 88 2.15 -9.86 -18.14
CA ASP A 88 1.01 -9.00 -18.50
C ASP A 88 1.06 -7.62 -17.81
N HIS A 89 1.71 -7.55 -16.64
CA HIS A 89 1.81 -6.32 -15.87
C HIS A 89 3.27 -5.89 -15.65
N PRO A 90 4.06 -5.63 -16.70
CA PRO A 90 5.51 -5.43 -16.60
C PRO A 90 5.87 -4.28 -15.64
N ASP A 91 5.02 -3.26 -15.54
CA ASP A 91 5.18 -2.07 -14.70
C ASP A 91 4.66 -2.22 -13.25
N GLY A 92 4.33 -3.45 -12.84
CA GLY A 92 3.80 -3.73 -11.51
C GLY A 92 2.29 -3.48 -11.41
N PHE A 93 1.76 -3.66 -10.20
CA PHE A 93 0.33 -3.44 -9.94
C PHE A 93 0.04 -1.96 -9.76
N TYR A 94 -1.13 -1.52 -10.21
CA TYR A 94 -1.53 -0.13 -10.15
C TYR A 94 -1.54 0.38 -8.70
N ILE A 95 -0.87 1.50 -8.48
CA ILE A 95 -0.92 2.26 -7.24
C ILE A 95 -1.17 3.72 -7.62
N ARG A 96 -2.21 4.28 -7.00
CA ARG A 96 -2.58 5.68 -7.09
C ARG A 96 -2.31 6.36 -5.76
N ALA A 97 -1.22 7.11 -5.71
CA ALA A 97 -0.81 7.88 -4.54
C ALA A 97 -0.58 9.33 -4.96
N LYS A 98 -1.62 10.03 -5.44
CA LYS A 98 -1.49 11.47 -5.70
C LYS A 98 -1.31 12.17 -4.35
N PRO A 99 -0.29 13.05 -4.18
CA PRO A 99 -0.19 13.88 -3.00
C PRO A 99 -1.45 14.74 -2.95
N ASN A 100 -2.30 14.48 -1.97
CA ASN A 100 -3.46 15.31 -1.69
C ASN A 100 -3.09 16.18 -0.50
N LEU A 101 -3.39 17.48 -0.57
CA LEU A 101 -3.42 18.34 0.61
C LEU A 101 -4.37 17.70 1.63
N CYS A 102 -3.81 17.19 2.72
CA CYS A 102 -4.54 16.48 3.75
C CYS A 102 -4.54 17.33 5.01
N SER A 103 -5.64 18.05 5.28
CA SER A 103 -5.91 18.58 6.61
C SER A 103 -6.49 17.46 7.50
N PRO A 104 -6.45 17.60 8.83
CA PRO A 104 -7.09 16.66 9.74
C PRO A 104 -8.57 16.40 9.38
N ASP A 105 -9.33 17.44 9.06
CA ASP A 105 -10.76 17.31 8.68
C ASP A 105 -10.97 16.51 7.39
N ILE A 106 -10.14 16.74 6.36
CA ILE A 106 -10.19 15.99 5.10
C ILE A 106 -9.86 14.53 5.36
N THR A 107 -8.87 14.27 6.21
CA THR A 107 -8.44 12.92 6.57
C THR A 107 -9.53 12.16 7.34
N ILE A 108 -10.13 12.79 8.35
CA ILE A 108 -11.24 12.22 9.11
C ILE A 108 -12.42 11.92 8.18
N LYS A 109 -12.86 12.88 7.36
CA LYS A 109 -13.94 12.66 6.38
C LYS A 109 -13.60 11.53 5.39
N TYR A 110 -12.34 11.44 4.95
CA TYR A 110 -11.90 10.35 4.08
C TYR A 110 -12.04 9.00 4.79
N ILE A 111 -11.49 8.84 5.98
CA ILE A 111 -11.56 7.61 6.79
C ILE A 111 -13.02 7.22 7.04
N SER A 112 -13.84 8.15 7.54
CA SER A 112 -15.24 7.91 7.91
C SER A 112 -16.08 7.40 6.74
N ARG A 113 -15.81 7.84 5.50
CA ARG A 113 -16.54 7.35 4.31
C ARG A 113 -16.33 5.86 4.06
N TYR A 114 -15.15 5.32 4.38
CA TYR A 114 -14.86 3.88 4.22
C TYR A 114 -15.28 3.06 5.43
N LEU A 115 -15.34 3.67 6.62
CA LEU A 115 -15.92 3.01 7.80
C LEU A 115 -17.45 2.87 7.70
N GLY A 116 -18.13 3.85 7.10
CA GLY A 116 -19.60 3.88 6.99
C GLY A 116 -20.20 3.12 5.80
N ARG A 117 -19.38 2.49 4.96
CA ARG A 117 -19.83 1.74 3.77
C ARG A 117 -19.08 0.40 3.70
N PRO A 118 -19.55 -0.62 4.44
CA PRO A 118 -19.00 -1.98 4.35
C PRO A 118 -19.14 -2.57 2.95
#